data_AF-A0A2U1VDU5-F1
#
_entry.id   AF-A0A2U1VDU5-F1
#
_cell.length_a   1.000
_cell.length_b   1.000
_cell.length_c   1.000
_cell.angle_alpha   90.00
_cell.angle_beta   90.00
_cell.angle_gamma   90.00
#
_symmetry.space_group_name_H-M   'P 1'
#
loop_
_entity.id
_entity.type
_entity.pdbx_description
1 polymer ?
#
loop_
_entity_poly.entity_id
_entity_poly.type
_entity_poly.pdbx_seq_one_letter_code
_entity_poly.pdbx_strand_id
1 'polypeptide(L)' 'MNSNKSTNDLVTEGAFALYRAENAHRVAEFKKSDNAEAAIAADFDAYRSRYLRKFKDFIDSLSEQGLTVTRAA' A
#
# COMPACT_ATOMS: atom_id res chain seq x y z
N MET A 1 14.76 -5.20 -19.36
CA MET A 1 14.48 -4.08 -18.43
C MET A 1 13.03 -4.19 -17.91
N ASN A 2 12.68 -5.20 -17.11
CA ASN A 2 11.30 -5.38 -16.63
C ASN A 2 11.16 -5.50 -15.10
N SER A 3 12.25 -5.76 -14.37
CA SER A 3 12.19 -6.07 -12.93
C SER A 3 11.87 -4.86 -12.05
N ASN A 4 12.08 -3.63 -12.54
CA ASN A 4 11.86 -2.42 -11.74
C ASN A 4 10.39 -1.98 -11.70
N LYS A 5 9.59 -2.36 -12.72
CA LYS A 5 8.16 -2.02 -12.77
C LYS A 5 7.35 -2.90 -11.81
N SER A 6 7.59 -4.22 -11.83
CA SER A 6 6.91 -5.17 -10.95
C SER A 6 7.15 -4.89 -9.47
N THR A 7 8.37 -4.50 -9.09
CA THR A 7 8.70 -4.18 -7.70
C THR A 7 8.11 -2.85 -7.27
N ASN A 8 8.15 -1.81 -8.12
CA ASN A 8 7.50 -0.53 -7.84
C ASN A 8 5.98 -0.66 -7.72
N ASP A 9 5.37 -1.53 -8.54
CA ASP A 9 3.93 -1.80 -8.48
C ASP A 9 3.58 -2.60 -7.22
N LEU A 10 4.39 -3.59 -6.81
CA LEU A 10 4.22 -4.32 -5.53
C LEU A 10 4.31 -3.36 -4.32
N VAL A 11 5.32 -2.48 -4.28
CA VAL A 11 5.50 -1.54 -3.18
C VAL A 11 4.34 -0.56 -3.11
N THR A 12 3.87 -0.05 -4.26
CA THR A 12 2.77 0.92 -4.31
C THR A 12 1.44 0.28 -3.89
N GLU A 13 1.11 -0.88 -4.45
CA GLU A 13 -0.13 -1.60 -4.10
C GLU A 13 -0.12 -2.05 -2.64
N GLY A 14 1.02 -2.55 -2.14
CA GLY A 14 1.16 -2.95 -0.75
C GLY A 14 1.11 -1.77 0.22
N ALA A 15 1.68 -0.61 -0.15
CA ALA A 15 1.54 0.62 0.63
C ALA A 15 0.07 1.08 0.71
N PHE A 16 -0.68 0.97 -0.38
CA PHE A 16 -2.11 1.29 -0.38
C PHE A 16 -2.92 0.29 0.46
N ALA A 17 -2.62 -1.00 0.36
CA ALA A 17 -3.24 -2.03 1.20
C ALA A 17 -2.95 -1.80 2.70
N LEU A 18 -1.71 -1.46 3.04
CA LEU A 18 -1.30 -1.12 4.40
C LEU A 18 -2.06 0.11 4.92
N TYR A 19 -2.20 1.15 4.09
CA TYR A 19 -3.01 2.31 4.43
C TYR A 19 -4.47 1.93 4.72
N ARG A 20 -5.09 1.09 3.88
CA ARG A 20 -6.48 0.63 4.10
C ARG A 20 -6.63 -0.14 5.40
N ALA A 21 -5.65 -1.01 5.72
CA ALA A 21 -5.67 -1.82 6.93
C ALA A 21 -5.54 -0.95 8.20
N GLU A 22 -4.64 0.02 8.21
CA GLU A 22 -4.39 0.86 9.39
C GLU A 22 -5.43 1.97 9.59
N ASN A 23 -6.12 2.38 8.53
CA ASN A 23 -7.11 3.46 8.54
C ASN A 23 -8.54 2.94 8.33
N ALA A 24 -8.87 1.78 8.88
CA ALA A 24 -10.18 1.13 8.69
C ALA A 24 -11.37 2.06 8.99
N HIS A 25 -11.25 2.94 9.99
CA HIS A 25 -12.27 3.93 10.32
C HIS A 25 -12.48 4.96 9.19
N ARG A 26 -11.40 5.53 8.63
CA ARG A 26 -11.49 6.46 7.48
C ARG A 26 -12.04 5.78 6.24
N VAL A 27 -11.57 4.56 5.96
CA VAL A 27 -12.06 3.75 4.85
C VAL A 27 -13.56 3.49 5.00
N ALA A 28 -14.05 3.20 6.21
CA ALA A 28 -15.47 3.02 6.47
C ALA A 28 -16.28 4.30 6.22
N GLU A 29 -15.73 5.48 6.57
CA GLU A 29 -16.37 6.77 6.25
C GLU A 29 -16.40 7.04 4.74
N PHE A 30 -15.30 6.83 4.02
CA PHE A 30 -15.26 7.03 2.56
C PHE A 30 -16.19 6.08 1.80
N LYS A 31 -16.42 4.87 2.32
CA LYS A 31 -17.39 3.91 1.76
C LYS A 31 -18.85 4.40 1.76
N LYS A 32 -19.16 5.50 2.46
CA LYS A 32 -20.48 6.14 2.43
C LYS A 32 -20.65 7.10 1.24
N SER A 33 -19.57 7.45 0.55
CA SER A 33 -19.60 8.34 -0.62
C SER A 33 -19.89 7.59 -1.92
N ASP A 34 -20.44 8.29 -2.91
CA ASP A 34 -20.76 7.73 -4.23
C ASP A 34 -19.52 7.23 -4.99
N ASN A 35 -18.34 7.76 -4.66
CA ASN A 35 -17.06 7.36 -5.26
C ASN A 35 -16.01 7.02 -4.19
N ALA A 36 -16.33 6.00 -3.40
CA ALA A 36 -15.53 5.57 -2.26
C ALA A 36 -14.05 5.29 -2.61
N GLU A 37 -13.77 4.54 -3.68
CA GLU A 37 -12.39 4.18 -4.01
C GLU A 37 -11.56 5.39 -4.47
N ALA A 38 -12.16 6.37 -5.16
CA ALA A 38 -11.45 7.62 -5.48
C ALA A 38 -11.17 8.46 -4.22
N ALA A 39 -12.11 8.52 -3.27
CA ALA A 39 -11.91 9.22 -2.01
C ALA A 39 -10.81 8.58 -1.16
N ILE A 40 -10.79 7.24 -1.08
CA ILE A 40 -9.75 6.47 -0.40
C ILE A 40 -8.39 6.69 -1.09
N ALA A 41 -8.33 6.69 -2.42
CA ALA A 41 -7.10 6.94 -3.16
C ALA A 41 -6.58 8.37 -2.97
N ALA A 42 -7.46 9.37 -2.95
CA ALA A 42 -7.10 10.76 -2.69
C ALA A 42 -6.57 10.96 -1.26
N ASP A 43 -7.20 10.35 -0.25
CA ASP A 43 -6.70 10.41 1.12
C ASP A 43 -5.37 9.67 1.27
N PHE A 44 -5.19 8.53 0.59
CA PHE A 44 -3.90 7.87 0.54
C PHE A 44 -2.80 8.75 -0.06
N ASP A 45 -3.10 9.51 -1.13
CA ASP A 45 -2.08 10.36 -1.78
C ASP A 45 -1.47 11.38 -0.82
N ALA A 46 -2.27 11.92 0.11
CA ALA A 46 -1.80 12.81 1.18
C ALA A 46 -0.78 12.16 2.13
N TYR A 47 -0.81 10.83 2.27
CA TYR A 47 0.11 10.06 3.13
C TYR A 47 1.03 9.13 2.34
N ARG A 48 1.05 9.23 1.01
CA ARG A 48 1.67 8.25 0.12
C ARG A 48 3.13 8.00 0.45
N SER A 49 3.92 9.06 0.60
CA SER A 49 5.35 8.95 0.94
C SER A 49 5.60 8.20 2.25
N ARG A 50 4.72 8.38 3.25
CA ARG A 50 4.83 7.69 4.54
C ARG A 50 4.57 6.19 4.38
N TYR A 51 3.51 5.83 3.66
CA TYR A 51 3.14 4.42 3.47
C TYR A 51 4.07 3.68 2.51
N LEU A 52 4.57 4.34 1.47
CA LEU A 52 5.61 3.78 0.59
C LEU A 52 6.87 3.43 1.39
N ARG A 53 7.37 4.36 2.22
CA ARG A 53 8.52 4.09 3.07
C ARG A 53 8.23 2.96 4.07
N LYS A 54 7.11 3.05 4.79
CA LYS A 54 6.75 2.04 5.79
C LYS A 54 6.64 0.63 5.21
N PHE A 55 6.03 0.49 4.03
CA PHE A 55 5.90 -0.82 3.38
C PHE A 55 7.23 -1.31 2.82
N LYS A 56 8.08 -0.39 2.31
CA LYS A 56 9.45 -0.74 1.92
C LYS A 56 10.28 -1.23 3.11
N ASP A 57 10.27 -0.51 4.22
CA ASP A 57 11.01 -0.90 5.44
C ASP A 57 10.53 -2.28 5.94
N PHE A 58 9.23 -2.56 5.84
CA PHE A 58 8.68 -3.87 6.15
C PHE A 58 9.20 -4.98 5.22
N ILE A 59 9.17 -4.76 3.90
CA ILE A 59 9.73 -5.72 2.93
C ILE A 59 11.22 -5.96 3.21
N ASP A 60 11.98 -4.89 3.45
CA ASP A 60 13.41 -4.98 3.72
C ASP A 60 13.66 -5.83 4.99
N SER A 61 12.87 -5.62 6.06
CA SER A 61 12.98 -6.41 7.30
C SER A 61 12.64 -7.90 7.12
N LEU A 62 11.76 -8.23 6.18
CA LEU A 62 11.45 -9.61 5.82
C LEU A 62 12.58 -10.22 4.98
N SER A 63 13.15 -9.44 4.06
CA SER A 63 14.29 -9.86 3.24
C SER A 63 15.52 -10.15 4.09
N GLU A 64 15.78 -9.38 5.16
CA GLU A 64 16.85 -9.64 6.13
C GLU A 64 16.68 -11.00 6.84
N GLN A 65 15.44 -11.49 6.95
CA GLN A 65 15.10 -12.81 7.49
C GLN A 65 15.09 -13.91 6.41
N GLY A 66 15.48 -13.60 5.18
CA GLY A 66 15.43 -14.52 4.04
C GLY A 66 14.02 -14.77 3.49
N LEU A 67 13.04 -13.94 3.86
CA LEU A 67 11.65 -14.04 3.41
C LEU A 67 11.41 -13.13 2.20
N THR A 68 10.63 -13.62 1.23
CA THR A 68 10.24 -12.86 0.04
C THR A 68 8.75 -12.54 0.08
N VAL A 69 8.39 -11.30 -0.20
CA VAL A 69 6.99 -10.87 -0.35
C VAL A 69 6.56 -11.02 -1.79
N THR A 70 5.45 -11.72 -2.02
CA THR A 70 4.84 -11.90 -3.34
C THR A 70 3.35 -11.52 -3.31
N ARG A 71 2.77 -11.29 -4.49
CA ARG A 71 1.31 -11.13 -4.62
C ARG A 71 0.65 -12.49 -4.43
N ALA A 72 -0.42 -12.53 -3.62
CA ALA A 72 -1.27 -13.72 -3.53
C ALA A 72 -1.94 -13.99 -4.89
N ALA A 73 -2.06 -15.27 -5.24
CA ALA A 73 -2.69 -15.76 -6.47
C ALA A 73 -4.22 -15.86 -6.30
#